data_AF-A0A955EQ77-F1
#
_entry.id   AF-A0A955EQ77-F1
#
_cell.length_a   1.000
_cell.length_b   1.000
_cell.length_c   1.000
_cell.angle_alpha   90.00
_cell.angle_beta   90.00
_cell.angle_gamma   90.00
#
_symmetry.space_group_name_H-M   'P 1'
#
loop_
_entity.id
_entity.type
_entity.pdbx_description
1 polymer ?
#
loop_
_entity_poly.entity_id
_entity_poly.type
_entity_poly.pdbx_seq_one_letter_code
_entity_poly.pdbx_strand_id
1 'polypeptide(L)'
;MKSLLAVFVLGSLCLGCGNDSGSPPGFPTDATSVEDMMKGSGTIELTDDMMEGYVEVLKQLKEVKTPTAALLARYKLDLVKWGQLSMLVGATMARTTISNERPRMEKDLADAKERLAAASTDDEREMIKLQVQGLEAQLESVKGFGQANDIDRKNLEVINRWKDRIEAATD
;
A
#
# COMPACT_ATOMS: atom_id res chain seq x y z
N MET A 1 3.44 7.09 18.22
CA MET A 1 3.57 6.11 17.12
C MET A 1 2.44 5.09 17.22
N LYS A 2 1.23 5.48 16.84
CA LYS A 2 0.05 4.60 16.70
C LYS A 2 -0.70 5.14 15.47
N SER A 3 -1.17 4.24 14.60
CA SER A 3 -1.94 4.50 13.36
C SER A 3 -1.19 4.62 12.02
N LEU A 4 -0.37 3.62 11.66
CA LEU A 4 -0.13 3.32 10.23
C LEU A 4 -0.69 1.95 9.80
N LEU A 5 -1.11 1.12 10.76
CA LEU A 5 -1.64 -0.22 10.50
C LEU A 5 -3.15 -0.25 10.14
N ALA A 6 -3.87 0.87 10.31
CA ALA A 6 -5.33 0.89 10.22
C ALA A 6 -5.89 1.10 8.80
N VAL A 7 -5.05 1.46 7.82
CA VAL A 7 -5.52 1.74 6.45
C VAL A 7 -5.77 0.46 5.64
N PHE A 8 -5.23 -0.69 6.06
CA PHE A 8 -5.37 -1.95 5.32
C PHE A 8 -6.70 -2.69 5.52
N VAL A 9 -7.55 -2.28 6.48
CA VAL A 9 -8.75 -3.07 6.87
C VAL A 9 -10.06 -2.55 6.25
N LEU A 10 -10.08 -1.38 5.63
CA LEU A 10 -11.32 -0.76 5.12
C LEU A 10 -11.69 -1.10 3.66
N GLY A 11 -10.91 -1.94 2.98
CA GLY A 11 -11.13 -2.30 1.56
C GLY A 11 -12.02 -3.54 1.30
N SER A 12 -12.47 -4.27 2.32
CA SER A 12 -13.04 -5.63 2.12
C SER A 12 -14.48 -5.83 2.61
N LEU A 13 -15.23 -4.77 2.93
CA LEU A 13 -16.62 -4.90 3.40
C LEU A 13 -17.58 -4.04 2.57
N CYS A 14 -17.75 -4.37 1.27
CA CYS A 14 -18.94 -3.94 0.51
C CYS A 14 -19.15 -4.70 -0.84
N LEU A 15 -18.77 -5.98 -0.95
CA LEU A 15 -19.16 -6.82 -2.08
C LEU A 15 -19.89 -8.07 -1.58
N GLY A 16 -21.04 -7.85 -0.95
CA GLY A 16 -21.82 -8.95 -0.41
C GLY A 16 -23.09 -8.52 0.29
N CYS A 17 -23.92 -7.70 -0.35
CA CYS A 17 -25.35 -7.58 -0.01
C CYS A 17 -26.10 -7.40 -1.33
N GLY A 18 -26.99 -8.33 -1.63
CA GLY A 18 -27.56 -8.55 -2.95
C GLY A 18 -28.53 -7.48 -3.43
N ASN A 19 -28.97 -7.63 -4.68
CA ASN A 19 -30.40 -7.77 -4.92
C ASN A 19 -30.65 -8.39 -6.30
N ASP A 20 -31.48 -9.44 -6.32
CA ASP A 20 -32.36 -9.75 -7.43
C ASP A 20 -33.23 -8.52 -7.76
N SER A 21 -33.75 -8.49 -8.99
CA SER A 21 -34.77 -7.59 -9.54
C SER A 21 -34.31 -6.30 -10.24
N GLY A 22 -34.48 -6.32 -11.57
CA GLY A 22 -34.83 -5.14 -12.36
C GLY A 22 -33.68 -4.39 -13.02
N SER A 23 -33.18 -4.91 -14.14
CA SER A 23 -32.23 -4.22 -15.03
C SER A 23 -32.76 -2.85 -15.50
N PRO A 24 -32.05 -1.73 -15.26
CA PRO A 24 -32.21 -0.52 -16.04
C PRO A 24 -31.41 -0.62 -17.35
N PRO A 25 -31.89 -0.03 -18.46
CA PRO A 25 -31.24 -0.15 -19.76
C PRO A 25 -29.99 0.74 -19.83
N GLY A 26 -28.87 0.16 -20.28
CA GLY A 26 -27.87 0.91 -21.05
C GLY A 26 -26.60 1.37 -20.34
N PHE A 27 -26.06 0.64 -19.35
CA PHE A 27 -24.64 0.76 -19.03
C PHE A 27 -23.84 -0.23 -19.89
N PRO A 28 -22.79 0.19 -20.61
CA PRO A 28 -21.92 -0.76 -21.31
C PRO A 28 -21.30 -1.69 -20.27
N THR A 29 -21.68 -2.97 -20.32
CA THR A 29 -21.22 -4.06 -19.44
C THR A 29 -19.84 -4.60 -19.84
N ASP A 30 -19.01 -3.78 -20.47
CA ASP A 30 -17.60 -4.12 -20.60
C ASP A 30 -16.95 -3.83 -19.25
N ALA A 31 -17.10 -4.79 -18.33
CA ALA A 31 -16.24 -4.94 -17.18
C ALA A 31 -14.82 -5.13 -17.72
N THR A 32 -14.17 -4.01 -17.98
CA THR A 32 -12.73 -3.97 -18.22
C THR A 32 -12.15 -4.63 -16.97
N SER A 33 -11.58 -5.83 -17.13
CA SER A 33 -11.00 -6.49 -15.97
C SER A 33 -9.92 -5.56 -15.40
N VAL A 34 -9.68 -5.62 -14.09
CA VAL A 34 -8.57 -4.87 -13.48
C VAL A 34 -7.27 -5.14 -14.23
N GLU A 35 -7.10 -6.35 -14.77
CA GLU A 35 -6.00 -6.73 -15.64
C GLU A 35 -6.02 -6.01 -17.00
N ASP A 36 -7.17 -5.78 -17.63
CA ASP A 36 -7.26 -5.03 -18.89
C ASP A 36 -7.06 -3.51 -18.69
N MET A 37 -7.45 -2.98 -17.53
CA MET A 37 -7.10 -1.61 -17.11
C MET A 37 -5.58 -1.44 -16.86
N MET A 38 -4.89 -2.54 -16.54
CA MET A 38 -3.42 -2.57 -16.36
C MET A 38 -2.65 -2.87 -17.65
N LYS A 39 -3.25 -3.57 -18.63
CA LYS A 39 -2.60 -3.95 -19.89
C LYS A 39 -2.54 -2.82 -20.94
N GLY A 40 -3.45 -1.84 -20.87
CA GLY A 40 -3.56 -0.76 -21.87
C GLY A 40 -2.72 0.49 -21.60
N SER A 41 -2.13 0.63 -20.43
CA SER A 41 -1.35 1.81 -20.05
C SER A 41 0.13 1.46 -20.07
N GLY A 42 0.91 2.10 -20.95
CA GLY A 42 2.36 2.14 -20.76
C GLY A 42 2.70 2.56 -19.33
N THR A 43 3.86 2.15 -18.84
CA THR A 43 4.38 2.54 -17.51
C THR A 43 4.17 4.04 -17.33
N ILE A 44 3.34 4.44 -16.36
CA ILE A 44 3.09 5.85 -16.10
C ILE A 44 4.43 6.48 -15.72
N GLU A 45 4.89 7.51 -16.44
CA GLU A 45 6.06 8.28 -16.03
C GLU A 45 5.58 9.37 -15.06
N LEU A 46 6.05 9.31 -13.82
CA LEU A 46 5.65 10.25 -12.79
C LEU A 46 6.36 11.59 -12.98
N THR A 47 5.59 12.65 -12.91
CA THR A 47 6.09 14.03 -12.89
C THR A 47 5.75 14.71 -11.57
N ASP A 48 6.48 15.77 -11.23
CA ASP A 48 6.20 16.57 -10.03
C ASP A 48 4.79 17.20 -10.09
N ASP A 49 4.32 17.62 -11.26
CA ASP A 49 2.96 18.14 -11.46
C ASP A 49 1.89 17.10 -11.16
N MET A 50 2.11 15.84 -11.54
CA MET A 50 1.21 14.73 -11.21
C MET A 50 1.19 14.46 -9.71
N MET A 51 2.34 14.54 -9.04
CA MET A 51 2.43 14.36 -7.58
C MET A 51 1.79 15.52 -6.80
N GLU A 52 1.90 16.76 -7.28
CA GLU A 52 1.19 17.90 -6.72
C GLU A 52 -0.33 17.67 -6.81
N GLY A 53 -0.83 17.33 -7.99
CA GLY A 53 -2.24 17.01 -8.19
C GLY A 53 -2.71 15.85 -7.30
N TYR A 54 -1.88 14.82 -7.15
CA TYR A 54 -2.16 13.68 -6.27
C TYR A 54 -2.32 14.09 -4.80
N VAL A 55 -1.36 14.86 -4.27
CA VAL A 55 -1.38 15.35 -2.89
C VAL A 55 -2.57 16.27 -2.64
N GLU A 56 -2.90 17.15 -3.58
CA GLU A 56 -4.04 18.06 -3.44
C GLU A 56 -5.39 17.32 -3.48
N VAL A 57 -5.51 16.26 -4.28
CA VAL A 57 -6.66 15.36 -4.22
C VAL A 57 -6.71 14.65 -2.87
N LEU A 58 -5.61 14.07 -2.36
CA LEU A 58 -5.57 13.40 -1.05
C LEU A 58 -6.05 14.31 0.09
N LYS A 59 -5.60 15.58 0.12
CA LYS A 59 -6.07 16.57 1.10
C LYS A 59 -7.58 16.80 1.01
N GLN A 60 -8.12 16.98 -0.19
CA GLN A 60 -9.55 17.18 -0.38
C GLN A 60 -10.37 15.93 -0.04
N LEU A 61 -9.82 14.72 -0.26
CA LEU A 61 -10.47 13.47 0.13
C LEU A 61 -10.65 13.32 1.64
N LYS A 62 -9.81 13.95 2.47
CA LYS A 62 -10.06 14.01 3.92
C LYS A 62 -11.38 14.71 4.25
N GLU A 63 -11.79 15.67 3.43
CA GLU A 63 -13.02 16.44 3.60
C GLU A 63 -14.23 15.73 2.98
N VAL A 64 -14.11 15.23 1.75
CA VAL A 64 -15.25 14.69 0.98
C VAL A 64 -15.36 13.16 0.97
N LYS A 65 -14.38 12.45 1.53
CA LYS A 65 -14.30 10.98 1.71
C LYS A 65 -14.31 10.10 0.45
N THR A 66 -14.61 10.66 -0.74
CA THR A 66 -14.62 9.92 -2.01
C THR A 66 -14.12 10.78 -3.17
N PRO A 67 -13.22 10.26 -4.04
CA PRO A 67 -12.76 11.00 -5.21
C PRO A 67 -13.89 11.13 -6.22
N THR A 68 -14.22 12.37 -6.58
CA THR A 68 -15.17 12.67 -7.66
C THR A 68 -14.42 12.91 -8.97
N ALA A 69 -15.05 12.58 -10.10
CA ALA A 69 -14.47 12.87 -11.41
C ALA A 69 -14.17 14.37 -11.60
N ALA A 70 -15.01 15.25 -11.03
CA ALA A 70 -14.81 16.69 -11.04
C ALA A 70 -13.57 17.12 -10.25
N LEU A 71 -13.29 16.48 -9.11
CA LEU A 71 -12.08 16.72 -8.33
C LEU A 71 -10.83 16.29 -9.09
N LEU A 72 -10.84 15.09 -9.66
CA LEU A 72 -9.69 14.56 -10.42
C LEU A 72 -9.41 15.40 -11.68
N ALA A 73 -10.44 15.82 -12.40
CA ALA A 73 -10.31 16.61 -13.63
C ALA A 73 -9.60 17.96 -13.40
N ARG A 74 -9.76 18.59 -12.21
CA ARG A 74 -9.05 19.84 -11.86
C ARG A 74 -7.53 19.70 -11.92
N TYR A 75 -7.04 18.51 -11.67
CA TYR A 75 -5.62 18.17 -11.67
C TYR A 75 -5.20 17.35 -12.90
N LYS A 76 -6.02 17.36 -13.96
CA LYS A 76 -5.79 16.59 -15.20
C LYS A 76 -5.64 15.07 -14.95
N LEU A 77 -6.27 14.58 -13.89
CA LEU A 77 -6.36 13.16 -13.57
C LEU A 77 -7.73 12.64 -14.03
N ASP A 78 -7.73 11.41 -14.52
CA ASP A 78 -8.94 10.60 -14.67
C ASP A 78 -8.93 9.47 -13.62
N LEU A 79 -10.04 8.73 -13.49
CA LEU A 79 -10.15 7.66 -12.50
C LEU A 79 -9.11 6.54 -12.70
N VAL A 80 -8.74 6.26 -13.95
CA VAL A 80 -7.75 5.22 -14.28
C VAL A 80 -6.36 5.66 -13.83
N LYS A 81 -5.94 6.86 -14.22
CA LYS A 81 -4.66 7.47 -13.80
C LYS A 81 -4.59 7.63 -12.29
N TRP A 82 -5.69 8.02 -11.64
CA TRP A 82 -5.76 8.09 -10.19
C TRP A 82 -5.54 6.72 -9.53
N GLY A 83 -6.18 5.66 -10.03
CA GLY A 83 -6.00 4.30 -9.53
C GLY A 83 -4.55 3.82 -9.69
N GLN A 84 -3.96 4.02 -10.86
CA GLN A 84 -2.57 3.65 -11.15
C GLN A 84 -1.58 4.41 -10.26
N LEU A 85 -1.77 5.72 -10.12
CA LEU A 85 -0.94 6.56 -9.27
C LEU A 85 -1.06 6.16 -7.81
N SER A 86 -2.27 5.92 -7.32
CA SER A 86 -2.52 5.47 -5.94
C SER A 86 -1.87 4.12 -5.64
N MET A 87 -1.95 3.17 -6.56
CA MET A 87 -1.30 1.87 -6.42
C MET A 87 0.23 1.99 -6.42
N LEU A 88 0.78 2.79 -7.34
CA LEU A 88 2.22 2.98 -7.47
C LEU A 88 2.83 3.69 -6.25
N VAL A 89 2.17 4.76 -5.79
CA VAL A 89 2.55 5.47 -4.55
C VAL A 89 2.41 4.55 -3.34
N GLY A 90 1.28 3.86 -3.20
CA GLY A 90 1.05 2.93 -2.09
C GLY A 90 2.07 1.80 -2.02
N ALA A 91 2.38 1.16 -3.15
CA ALA A 91 3.41 0.12 -3.25
C ALA A 91 4.81 0.67 -2.91
N THR A 92 5.14 1.87 -3.38
CA THR A 92 6.44 2.51 -3.09
C THR A 92 6.57 2.88 -1.61
N MET A 93 5.53 3.46 -1.01
CA MET A 93 5.51 3.82 0.41
C MET A 93 5.58 2.57 1.30
N ALA A 94 4.84 1.51 0.97
CA ALA A 94 4.93 0.23 1.64
C ALA A 94 6.36 -0.36 1.56
N ARG A 95 7.00 -0.28 0.39
CA ARG A 95 8.39 -0.72 0.19
C ARG A 95 9.38 0.08 1.03
N THR A 96 9.25 1.40 1.10
CA THR A 96 10.14 2.24 1.91
C THR A 96 9.99 1.92 3.40
N THR A 97 8.75 1.75 3.88
CA THR A 97 8.48 1.32 5.26
C THR A 97 9.08 -0.06 5.53
N ILE A 98 8.86 -1.02 4.64
CA ILE A 98 9.45 -2.36 4.71
C ILE A 98 10.98 -2.32 4.73
N SER A 99 11.60 -1.52 3.87
CA SER A 99 13.05 -1.39 3.78
C SER A 99 13.65 -0.80 5.06
N ASN A 100 12.91 0.05 5.77
CA ASN A 100 13.33 0.63 7.03
C ASN A 100 13.06 -0.29 8.23
N GLU A 101 11.97 -1.04 8.23
CA GLU A 101 11.61 -1.96 9.31
C GLU A 101 12.36 -3.29 9.22
N ARG A 102 12.75 -3.75 8.02
CA ARG A 102 13.45 -5.03 7.84
C ARG A 102 14.76 -5.14 8.65
N PRO A 103 15.69 -4.17 8.63
CA PRO A 103 16.90 -4.24 9.46
C PRO A 103 16.59 -4.33 10.96
N ARG A 104 15.52 -3.66 11.40
CA ARG A 104 15.05 -3.73 12.78
C ARG A 104 14.49 -5.11 13.11
N MET A 105 13.67 -5.69 12.25
CA MET A 105 13.15 -7.06 12.42
C MET A 105 14.28 -8.11 12.40
N GLU A 106 15.29 -7.93 11.53
CA GLU A 106 16.48 -8.79 11.47
C GLU A 106 17.31 -8.70 12.76
N LYS A 107 17.44 -7.49 13.32
CA LYS A 107 18.07 -7.29 14.64
C LYS A 107 17.26 -7.94 15.76
N ASP A 108 15.95 -7.70 15.82
CA ASP A 108 15.07 -8.28 16.84
C ASP A 108 15.11 -9.83 16.79
N LEU A 109 15.23 -10.41 15.59
CA LEU A 109 15.42 -11.84 15.40
C LEU A 109 16.77 -12.33 15.94
N ALA A 110 17.86 -11.60 15.67
CA ALA A 110 19.18 -11.93 16.20
C ALA A 110 19.18 -11.88 17.74
N ASP A 111 18.65 -10.80 18.32
CA ASP A 111 18.54 -10.62 19.78
C ASP A 111 17.68 -11.74 20.40
N ALA A 112 16.57 -12.14 19.76
CA ALA A 112 15.74 -13.25 20.21
C ALA A 112 16.48 -14.61 20.14
N LYS A 113 17.30 -14.84 19.11
CA LYS A 113 18.13 -16.05 19.00
C LYS A 113 19.24 -16.10 20.05
N GLU A 114 19.86 -14.97 20.39
CA GLU A 114 20.82 -14.88 21.49
C GLU A 114 20.17 -15.19 22.84
N ARG A 115 19.00 -14.60 23.10
CA ARG A 115 18.20 -14.89 24.30
C ARG A 115 17.80 -16.36 24.38
N LEU A 116 17.48 -16.99 23.24
CA LEU A 116 17.15 -18.42 23.19
C LEU A 116 18.35 -19.29 23.60
N ALA A 117 19.56 -18.91 23.18
CA ALA A 117 20.79 -19.61 23.55
C ALA A 117 21.15 -19.43 25.03
N ALA A 118 20.81 -18.27 25.61
CA ALA A 118 21.01 -17.95 27.02
C ALA A 118 19.87 -18.42 27.95
N ALA A 119 18.77 -18.96 27.40
CA ALA A 119 17.59 -19.35 28.16
C ALA A 119 17.89 -20.46 29.18
N SER A 120 17.52 -20.19 30.43
CA SER A 120 17.91 -21.00 31.60
C SER A 120 16.85 -22.02 32.01
N THR A 121 15.60 -21.83 31.56
CA THR A 121 14.48 -22.73 31.82
C THR A 121 13.81 -23.20 30.54
N ASP A 122 13.11 -24.32 30.60
CA ASP A 122 12.38 -24.88 29.45
C ASP A 122 11.20 -23.97 29.05
N ASP A 123 10.48 -23.41 30.02
CA ASP A 123 9.37 -22.47 29.76
C ASP A 123 9.85 -21.18 29.08
N GLU A 124 10.97 -20.61 29.54
CA GLU A 124 11.59 -19.43 28.93
C GLU A 124 12.02 -19.73 27.48
N ARG A 125 12.61 -20.92 27.27
CA ARG A 125 13.03 -21.38 25.96
C ARG A 125 11.86 -21.58 25.00
N GLU A 126 10.74 -22.10 25.47
CA GLU A 126 9.53 -22.29 24.66
C GLU A 126 8.91 -20.95 24.24
N MET A 127 8.80 -20.00 25.17
CA MET A 127 8.31 -18.65 24.87
C MET A 127 9.19 -17.91 23.87
N ILE A 128 10.52 -18.00 24.01
CA ILE A 128 11.45 -17.36 23.07
C ILE A 128 11.40 -18.05 21.70
N LYS A 129 11.21 -19.38 21.63
CA LYS A 129 11.01 -20.08 20.34
C LYS A 129 9.79 -19.55 19.59
N LEU A 130 8.67 -19.35 20.27
CA LEU A 130 7.47 -18.77 19.66
C LEU A 130 7.74 -17.35 19.15
N GLN A 131 8.49 -16.55 19.90
CA GLN A 131 8.91 -15.21 19.46
C GLN A 131 9.79 -15.26 18.20
N VAL A 132 10.78 -16.18 18.16
CA VAL A 132 11.63 -16.39 16.99
C VAL A 132 10.81 -16.80 15.78
N GLN A 133 9.89 -17.76 15.91
CA GLN A 133 9.01 -18.20 14.82
C GLN A 133 8.12 -17.06 14.30
N GLY A 134 7.59 -16.22 15.19
CA GLY A 134 6.80 -15.05 14.81
C GLY A 134 7.61 -14.03 14.01
N LEU A 135 8.84 -13.74 14.43
CA LEU A 135 9.74 -12.82 13.73
C LEU A 135 10.19 -13.37 12.37
N GLU A 136 10.46 -14.68 12.27
CA GLU A 136 10.80 -15.34 11.00
C GLU A 136 9.61 -15.30 10.03
N ALA A 137 8.38 -15.54 10.50
CA ALA A 137 7.18 -15.44 9.68
C ALA A 137 6.93 -13.99 9.19
N GLN A 138 7.15 -12.99 10.05
CA GLN A 138 7.07 -11.58 9.66
C GLN A 138 8.09 -11.24 8.57
N LEU A 139 9.37 -11.65 8.74
CA LEU A 139 10.41 -11.43 7.74
C LEU A 139 10.10 -12.12 6.40
N GLU A 140 9.56 -13.33 6.41
CA GLU A 140 9.15 -14.02 5.18
C GLU A 140 7.95 -13.34 4.51
N SER A 141 6.97 -12.84 5.29
CA SER A 141 5.86 -12.06 4.73
C SER A 141 6.33 -10.78 4.03
N VAL A 142 7.32 -10.11 4.60
CA VAL A 142 7.89 -8.86 4.10
C VAL A 142 8.70 -9.08 2.81
N LYS A 143 9.35 -10.24 2.68
CA LYS A 143 10.10 -10.64 1.48
C LYS A 143 9.21 -10.75 0.24
N GLY A 144 7.95 -11.20 0.39
CA GLY A 144 6.98 -11.27 -0.72
C GLY A 144 6.57 -9.90 -1.27
N PHE A 145 6.49 -8.87 -0.41
CA PHE A 145 6.18 -7.49 -0.82
C PHE A 145 7.34 -6.82 -1.58
N GLY A 146 8.58 -7.25 -1.35
CA GLY A 146 9.76 -6.75 -2.07
C GLY A 146 9.97 -7.34 -3.47
N GLN A 147 9.17 -8.34 -3.87
CA GLN A 147 9.32 -9.06 -5.14
C GLN A 147 8.26 -8.70 -6.20
N ALA A 148 7.23 -7.91 -5.85
CA ALA A 148 6.22 -7.45 -6.79
C ALA A 148 6.72 -6.25 -7.62
N ASN A 149 7.35 -6.56 -8.75
CA ASN A 149 7.54 -5.76 -9.98
C ASN A 149 8.45 -4.52 -10.00
N ASP A 150 9.07 -4.35 -11.17
CA ASP A 150 9.95 -3.29 -11.64
C ASP A 150 9.32 -1.88 -11.54
N ILE A 151 9.27 -1.30 -10.34
CA ILE A 151 9.03 0.14 -10.22
C ILE A 151 10.22 0.85 -10.87
N ASP A 152 9.96 1.58 -11.95
CA ASP A 152 10.96 2.39 -12.64
C ASP A 152 11.70 3.28 -11.62
N ARG A 153 13.03 3.25 -11.68
CA ARG A 153 13.90 4.03 -10.79
C ARG A 153 13.55 5.53 -10.79
N LYS A 154 13.18 6.09 -11.94
CA LYS A 154 12.78 7.51 -12.05
C LYS A 154 11.50 7.80 -11.26
N ASN A 155 10.51 6.91 -11.34
CA ASN A 155 9.28 7.03 -10.58
C ASN A 155 9.53 6.92 -9.07
N LEU A 156 10.42 6.00 -8.67
CA LEU A 156 10.84 5.86 -7.28
C LEU A 156 11.48 7.16 -6.75
N GLU A 157 12.37 7.77 -7.54
CA GLU A 157 13.04 9.02 -7.19
C GLU A 157 12.05 10.18 -7.03
N VAL A 158 11.04 10.26 -7.91
CA VAL A 158 9.96 11.25 -7.79
C VAL A 158 9.16 11.01 -6.50
N ILE A 159 8.65 9.80 -6.26
CA ILE A 159 7.85 9.52 -5.06
C ILE A 159 8.63 9.80 -3.77
N ASN A 160 9.90 9.42 -3.72
CA ASN A 160 10.73 9.65 -2.53
C ASN A 160 10.94 11.14 -2.23
N ARG A 161 11.02 12.02 -3.24
CA ARG A 161 11.07 13.48 -3.01
C ARG A 161 9.77 14.02 -2.42
N TRP A 162 8.65 13.39 -2.73
CA TRP A 162 7.31 13.81 -2.31
C TRP A 162 6.80 13.11 -1.06
N LYS A 163 7.57 12.15 -0.54
CA LYS A 163 7.21 11.27 0.58
C LYS A 163 6.54 12.02 1.74
N ASP A 164 7.22 13.01 2.30
CA ASP A 164 6.74 13.73 3.49
C ASP A 164 5.40 14.45 3.23
N ARG A 165 5.21 14.97 2.01
CA ARG A 165 3.97 15.63 1.60
C ARG A 165 2.82 14.64 1.43
N ILE A 166 3.12 13.44 0.92
CA ILE A 166 2.15 12.35 0.78
C ILE A 166 1.73 11.88 2.18
N GLU A 167 2.68 11.62 3.08
CA GLU A 167 2.41 11.18 4.46
C GLU A 167 1.52 12.20 5.21
N ALA A 168 1.88 13.48 5.16
CA ALA A 168 1.07 14.55 5.75
C ALA A 168 -0.35 14.66 5.14
N ALA A 169 -0.48 14.35 3.84
CA ALA A 169 -1.77 14.35 3.16
C ALA A 169 -2.60 13.09 3.44
N THR A 170 -2.02 12.02 4.03
CA THR A 170 -2.73 10.79 4.42
C THR A 170 -3.06 10.68 5.92
N ASP A 171 -2.31 11.37 6.79
CA ASP A 171 -2.48 11.35 8.26
C ASP A 171 -3.74 12.06 8.80
#